data_AF-A0A7R8V8B2-F1
#
_entry.id   AF-A0A7R8V8B2-F1
#
_cell.length_a   1.000
_cell.length_b   1.000
_cell.length_c   1.000
_cell.angle_alpha   90.00
_cell.angle_beta   90.00
_cell.angle_gamma   90.00
#
_symmetry.space_group_name_H-M   'P 1'
#
loop_
_entity.id
_entity.type
_entity.pdbx_description
1 polymer ?
#
loop_
_entity_poly.entity_id
_entity_poly.type
_entity_poly.pdbx_seq_one_letter_code
_entity_poly.pdbx_strand_id
1 'polypeptide(L)'
;MEALDIIEKRIDSLNRVLGQLPDSNKTSSGEENLVDSLISANTLISSSLSGRENISKVVDRTAELERYLDPNYLDSTQEIKSKEVYVNTVAPELAANFEMLEKIKSLEPALGAEYFRNIPDATEKLKEMGESAAELSQRNELIEESLILAMQRYSEIQSGITESLRAMNERLDRIEEKLQRKKEVDVDV
;
A
#
# COMPACT_ATOMS: atom_id res chain seq x y z
N MET A 1 -33.51 -19.67 -8.13
CA MET A 1 -34.49 -18.92 -8.93
C MET A 1 -33.92 -18.64 -10.32
N GLU A 2 -32.68 -18.17 -10.42
CA GLU A 2 -31.98 -17.94 -11.71
C GLU A 2 -31.92 -19.16 -12.66
N ALA A 3 -31.78 -20.37 -12.13
CA ALA A 3 -31.72 -21.59 -12.96
C ALA A 3 -33.05 -21.91 -13.67
N LEU A 4 -34.21 -21.58 -13.07
CA LEU A 4 -35.51 -21.75 -13.73
C LEU A 4 -35.71 -20.69 -14.82
N ASP A 5 -35.33 -19.44 -14.56
CA ASP A 5 -35.43 -18.33 -15.52
C ASP A 5 -34.58 -18.57 -16.78
N ILE A 6 -33.41 -19.21 -16.63
CA ILE A 6 -32.55 -19.59 -17.77
C ILE A 6 -33.24 -20.65 -18.63
N ILE A 7 -33.93 -21.60 -18.00
CA ILE A 7 -34.64 -22.67 -18.70
C ILE A 7 -35.88 -22.12 -19.42
N GLU A 8 -36.64 -21.23 -18.78
CA GLU A 8 -37.79 -20.56 -19.38
C GLU A 8 -37.39 -19.75 -20.62
N LYS A 9 -36.32 -18.94 -20.52
CA LYS A 9 -35.76 -18.21 -21.67
C LYS A 9 -35.30 -19.13 -22.81
N ARG A 10 -34.74 -20.30 -22.48
CA ARG A 10 -34.36 -21.30 -23.49
C ARG A 10 -35.59 -21.92 -24.16
N ILE A 11 -36.62 -22.25 -23.40
CA ILE A 11 -37.88 -22.78 -23.93
C ILE A 11 -38.54 -21.75 -24.85
N ASP A 12 -38.60 -20.48 -24.46
CA ASP A 12 -39.13 -19.41 -25.31
C ASP A 12 -38.31 -19.23 -26.59
N SER A 13 -36.98 -19.33 -26.49
CA SER A 13 -36.11 -19.27 -27.67
C SER A 13 -36.34 -20.44 -28.63
N LEU A 14 -36.58 -21.64 -28.10
CA LEU A 14 -36.88 -22.83 -28.89
C LEU A 14 -38.26 -22.72 -29.54
N ASN A 15 -39.28 -22.27 -28.80
CA ASN A 15 -40.62 -22.02 -29.33
C ASN A 15 -40.62 -20.91 -30.41
N ARG A 16 -39.71 -19.93 -30.31
CA ARG A 16 -39.55 -18.89 -31.35
C ARG A 16 -38.91 -19.44 -32.63
N VAL A 17 -37.96 -20.38 -32.50
CA VAL A 17 -37.24 -20.95 -33.65
C VAL A 17 -38.04 -22.06 -34.33
N LEU A 18 -38.70 -22.93 -33.56
CA LEU A 18 -39.47 -24.07 -34.07
C LEU A 18 -40.96 -23.76 -34.30
N GLY A 19 -41.48 -22.64 -33.79
CA GLY A 19 -42.90 -22.33 -33.78
C GLY A 19 -43.63 -22.93 -32.57
N GLN A 20 -44.90 -22.55 -32.38
CA GLN A 20 -45.74 -23.08 -31.29
C GLN A 20 -46.01 -24.56 -31.51
N LEU A 21 -45.88 -25.35 -30.43
CA LEU A 21 -46.24 -26.77 -30.44
C LEU A 21 -47.73 -26.91 -30.83
N PRO A 22 -48.10 -27.76 -31.80
CA PRO A 22 -49.49 -27.94 -32.15
C PRO A 22 -50.26 -28.48 -30.94
N ASP A 23 -51.35 -27.80 -30.58
CA ASP A 23 -52.29 -28.30 -29.59
C ASP A 23 -52.77 -29.68 -30.05
N SER A 24 -52.64 -30.69 -29.18
CA SER A 24 -52.97 -32.11 -29.42
C SER A 24 -54.43 -32.39 -29.84
N ASN A 25 -55.23 -31.36 -30.13
CA ASN A 25 -56.65 -31.43 -30.47
C ASN A 25 -57.00 -30.89 -31.86
N LYS A 26 -56.04 -30.60 -32.74
CA LYS A 26 -56.31 -30.30 -34.15
C LYS A 26 -55.60 -31.27 -35.07
N THR A 27 -56.26 -32.41 -35.29
CA THR A 27 -56.05 -33.25 -36.46
C THR A 27 -56.44 -32.47 -37.72
N SER A 28 -55.50 -31.74 -38.30
CA SER A 28 -55.64 -31.21 -39.66
C SER A 28 -54.38 -31.53 -40.44
N SER A 29 -54.41 -32.70 -41.08
CA SER A 29 -53.90 -32.94 -42.45
C SER A 29 -52.84 -31.95 -42.93
N GLY A 30 -51.55 -32.29 -42.73
CA GLY A 30 -50.43 -31.56 -43.31
C GLY A 30 -49.29 -31.23 -42.37
N GLU A 31 -49.21 -31.83 -41.19
CA GLU A 31 -48.03 -31.72 -40.33
C GLU A 31 -46.89 -32.53 -40.96
N GLU A 32 -46.12 -31.89 -41.85
CA GLU A 32 -44.80 -32.37 -42.20
C GLU A 32 -44.00 -32.48 -40.90
N ASN A 33 -43.75 -33.71 -40.47
CA ASN A 33 -42.83 -33.99 -39.41
C ASN A 33 -41.53 -33.25 -39.75
N LEU A 34 -41.09 -32.29 -38.92
CA LEU A 34 -39.92 -31.45 -39.21
C LEU A 34 -38.69 -32.29 -39.55
N VAL A 35 -38.61 -33.47 -38.94
CA VAL A 35 -37.60 -34.50 -39.22
C VAL A 35 -37.69 -34.99 -40.67
N ASP A 36 -38.88 -35.30 -41.18
CA ASP A 36 -39.09 -35.77 -42.55
C ASP A 36 -38.85 -34.65 -43.57
N SER A 37 -39.21 -33.41 -43.25
CA SER A 37 -38.92 -32.23 -44.09
C SER A 37 -37.41 -31.94 -44.14
N LEU A 38 -36.70 -32.07 -43.01
CA LEU A 38 -35.23 -31.97 -42.94
C LEU A 38 -34.53 -33.11 -43.69
N ILE A 39 -35.03 -34.35 -43.58
CA ILE A 39 -34.50 -35.49 -44.32
C ILE A 39 -34.72 -35.30 -45.83
N SER A 40 -35.89 -34.81 -46.23
CA SER A 40 -36.21 -34.49 -47.62
C SER A 40 -35.29 -33.39 -48.16
N ALA A 41 -35.12 -32.29 -47.41
CA ALA A 41 -34.20 -31.21 -47.76
C ALA A 41 -32.75 -31.71 -47.86
N ASN A 42 -32.27 -32.50 -46.91
CA ASN A 42 -30.93 -33.08 -46.96
C ASN A 42 -30.74 -34.02 -48.16
N THR A 43 -31.77 -34.80 -48.50
CA THR A 43 -31.76 -35.68 -49.68
C THR A 43 -31.73 -34.88 -50.99
N LEU A 44 -32.48 -33.77 -51.06
CA LEU A 44 -32.47 -32.84 -52.21
C LEU A 44 -31.12 -32.13 -52.36
N ILE A 45 -30.51 -31.72 -51.24
CA ILE A 45 -29.17 -31.09 -51.24
C ILE A 45 -28.13 -32.12 -51.67
N SER A 46 -28.16 -33.32 -51.10
CA SER A 46 -27.21 -34.40 -51.40
C SER A 46 -27.33 -34.88 -52.85
N SER A 47 -28.54 -35.02 -53.38
CA SER A 47 -28.76 -35.39 -54.78
C SER A 47 -28.35 -34.30 -55.77
N SER A 48 -28.56 -33.02 -55.42
CA SER A 48 -28.06 -31.87 -56.21
C SER A 48 -26.53 -31.76 -56.19
N LEU A 49 -25.89 -32.25 -55.13
CA LEU A 49 -24.45 -32.23 -54.91
C LEU A 49 -23.73 -33.40 -55.58
N SER A 50 -24.42 -34.51 -55.82
CA SER A 50 -23.89 -35.75 -56.41
C SER A 50 -23.27 -35.60 -57.81
N GLY A 51 -23.42 -34.45 -58.48
CA GLY A 51 -22.76 -34.13 -59.75
C GLY A 51 -21.75 -32.98 -59.69
N ARG A 52 -21.54 -32.37 -58.51
CA ARG A 52 -20.67 -31.20 -58.30
C ARG A 52 -19.64 -31.48 -57.21
N GLU A 53 -18.64 -32.30 -57.55
CA GLU A 53 -17.59 -32.74 -56.64
C GLU A 53 -16.84 -31.59 -55.95
N ASN A 54 -16.64 -30.47 -56.64
CA ASN A 54 -15.99 -29.27 -56.07
C ASN A 54 -16.82 -28.62 -54.96
N ILE A 55 -18.15 -28.64 -55.07
CA ILE A 55 -19.04 -28.09 -54.03
C ILE A 55 -19.12 -29.08 -52.87
N SER A 56 -19.11 -30.39 -53.14
CA SER A 56 -19.07 -31.41 -52.09
C SER A 56 -17.86 -31.22 -51.17
N LYS A 57 -16.68 -31.02 -51.76
CA LYS A 57 -15.44 -30.76 -51.01
C LYS A 57 -15.50 -29.49 -50.15
N VAL A 58 -16.29 -28.49 -50.54
CA VAL A 58 -16.50 -27.26 -49.74
C VAL A 58 -17.50 -27.51 -48.60
N VAL A 59 -18.57 -28.26 -48.87
CA VAL A 59 -19.55 -28.67 -47.86
C VAL A 59 -18.85 -29.53 -46.79
N ASP A 60 -17.99 -30.46 -47.17
CA ASP A 60 -17.21 -31.30 -46.25
C ASP A 60 -16.27 -30.47 -45.37
N ARG A 61 -15.75 -29.34 -45.88
CA ARG A 61 -14.89 -28.40 -45.14
C ARG A 61 -15.66 -27.35 -44.35
N THR A 62 -17.00 -27.35 -44.40
CA THR A 62 -17.82 -26.33 -43.72
C THR A 62 -17.64 -26.39 -42.20
N ALA A 63 -17.51 -27.59 -41.62
CA ALA A 63 -17.22 -27.74 -40.19
C ALA A 63 -15.83 -27.19 -39.80
N GLU A 64 -14.85 -27.28 -40.69
CA GLU A 64 -13.52 -26.70 -40.48
C GLU A 64 -13.56 -25.17 -40.59
N LEU A 65 -14.30 -24.65 -41.58
CA LEU A 65 -14.51 -23.21 -41.78
C LEU A 65 -15.27 -22.58 -40.61
N GLU A 66 -16.30 -23.25 -40.09
CA GLU A 66 -17.05 -22.83 -38.90
C GLU A 66 -16.13 -22.71 -37.67
N ARG A 67 -15.17 -23.64 -37.54
CA ARG A 67 -14.15 -23.59 -36.49
C ARG A 67 -13.21 -22.39 -36.65
N TYR A 68 -12.79 -22.04 -37.87
CA TYR A 68 -11.97 -20.84 -38.10
C TYR A 68 -12.77 -19.52 -38.00
N LEU A 69 -14.10 -19.59 -38.11
CA LEU A 69 -15.01 -18.44 -37.97
C LEU A 69 -15.42 -18.17 -36.51
N ASP A 70 -15.09 -19.04 -35.56
CA ASP A 70 -15.33 -18.81 -34.14
C ASP A 70 -14.41 -17.67 -33.63
N PRO A 71 -14.96 -16.57 -33.07
CA PRO A 71 -14.17 -15.51 -32.46
C PRO A 71 -13.25 -15.97 -31.32
N ASN A 72 -13.55 -17.12 -30.70
CA ASN A 72 -12.73 -17.75 -29.67
C ASN A 72 -11.75 -18.79 -30.21
N TYR A 73 -11.64 -18.93 -31.53
CA TYR A 73 -10.65 -19.80 -32.15
C TYR A 73 -9.24 -19.26 -31.88
N LEU A 74 -8.61 -19.76 -30.83
CA LEU A 74 -7.18 -19.61 -30.62
C LEU A 74 -6.47 -20.72 -31.37
N ASP A 75 -5.73 -20.33 -32.41
CA ASP A 75 -4.74 -21.21 -32.99
C ASP A 75 -3.69 -21.54 -31.91
N SER A 76 -3.63 -22.81 -31.51
CA SER A 76 -2.67 -23.31 -30.52
C SER A 76 -1.21 -23.08 -30.91
N THR A 77 -0.97 -22.75 -32.19
CA THR A 77 0.32 -22.31 -32.72
C THR A 77 0.60 -20.81 -32.50
N GLN A 78 -0.14 -20.13 -31.62
CA GLN A 78 0.25 -18.82 -31.09
C GLN A 78 1.75 -18.86 -30.76
N GLU A 79 2.52 -18.11 -31.57
CA GLU A 79 3.91 -18.40 -31.88
C GLU A 79 4.72 -18.66 -30.62
N ILE A 80 5.49 -19.75 -30.59
CA ILE A 80 6.43 -20.04 -29.49
C ILE A 80 7.29 -18.80 -29.16
N LYS A 81 7.62 -18.00 -30.17
CA LYS A 81 8.30 -16.71 -30.05
C LYS A 81 7.53 -15.68 -29.22
N SER A 82 6.21 -15.58 -29.38
CA SER A 82 5.38 -14.68 -28.58
C SER A 82 5.37 -15.07 -27.10
N LYS A 83 5.38 -16.37 -26.80
CA LYS A 83 5.47 -16.91 -25.44
C LYS A 83 6.86 -16.68 -24.84
N GLU A 84 7.92 -16.84 -25.63
CA GLU A 84 9.30 -16.55 -25.22
C GLU A 84 9.51 -15.07 -24.89
N VAL A 85 9.00 -14.17 -25.74
CA VAL A 85 9.02 -12.72 -25.48
C VAL A 85 8.25 -12.41 -24.20
N TYR A 86 7.06 -12.99 -24.01
CA TYR A 86 6.27 -12.79 -22.80
C TYR A 86 7.03 -13.25 -21.53
N VAL A 87 7.64 -14.44 -21.56
CA VAL A 87 8.43 -14.95 -20.44
C VAL A 87 9.62 -14.05 -20.13
N ASN A 88 10.34 -13.59 -21.16
CA ASN A 88 11.46 -12.65 -20.97
C ASN A 88 11.01 -11.28 -20.44
N THR A 89 9.82 -10.81 -20.82
CA THR A 89 9.27 -9.55 -20.27
C THR A 89 8.83 -9.68 -18.81
N VAL A 90 8.31 -10.85 -18.40
CA VAL A 90 7.80 -11.09 -17.05
C VAL A 90 8.90 -11.57 -16.08
N ALA A 91 10.00 -12.14 -16.60
CA ALA A 91 11.14 -12.60 -15.82
C ALA A 91 11.70 -11.57 -14.80
N PRO A 92 11.93 -10.28 -15.16
CA PRO A 92 12.45 -9.31 -14.19
C PRO A 92 11.44 -8.99 -13.07
N GLU A 93 10.15 -8.90 -13.41
CA GLU A 93 9.09 -8.69 -12.41
C GLU A 93 8.98 -9.90 -11.46
N LEU A 94 9.10 -11.11 -12.00
CA LEU A 94 9.07 -12.34 -11.21
C LEU A 94 10.29 -12.44 -10.28
N ALA A 95 11.47 -12.03 -10.74
CA ALA A 95 12.67 -11.97 -9.92
C ALA A 95 12.53 -10.95 -8.76
N ALA A 96 11.98 -9.77 -9.05
CA ALA A 96 11.70 -8.76 -8.02
C ALA A 96 10.67 -9.25 -6.99
N ASN A 97 9.62 -9.95 -7.46
CA ASN A 97 8.61 -10.56 -6.60
C ASN A 97 9.22 -11.66 -5.72
N PHE A 98 10.17 -12.44 -6.24
CA PHE A 98 10.86 -13.46 -5.46
C PHE A 98 11.76 -12.86 -4.37
N GLU A 99 12.49 -11.79 -4.67
CA GLU A 99 13.30 -11.07 -3.68
C GLU A 99 12.41 -10.47 -2.58
N MET A 100 11.26 -9.90 -2.96
CA MET A 100 10.27 -9.40 -2.00
C MET A 100 9.72 -10.53 -1.12
N LEU A 101 9.41 -11.69 -1.71
CA LEU A 101 8.93 -12.86 -0.98
C LEU A 101 9.97 -13.39 0.01
N GLU A 102 11.25 -13.39 -0.38
CA GLU A 102 12.35 -13.80 0.49
C GLU A 102 12.52 -12.85 1.68
N LYS A 103 12.36 -11.53 1.45
CA LYS A 103 12.29 -10.53 2.54
C LYS A 103 11.10 -10.73 3.46
N ILE A 104 9.92 -11.07 2.91
CA ILE A 104 8.74 -11.36 3.73
C ILE A 104 8.97 -12.62 4.58
N LYS A 105 9.57 -13.67 3.99
CA LYS A 105 9.90 -14.91 4.70
C LYS A 105 10.93 -14.68 5.82
N SER A 106 11.90 -13.79 5.63
CA SER A 106 12.85 -13.43 6.69
C SER A 106 12.21 -12.61 7.82
N LEU A 107 11.11 -11.90 7.52
CA LEU A 107 10.32 -11.12 8.48
C LEU A 107 9.20 -11.94 9.17
N GLU A 108 8.85 -13.11 8.65
CA GLU A 108 7.85 -14.02 9.24
C GLU A 108 8.12 -14.34 10.73
N PRO A 109 9.37 -14.62 11.17
CA PRO A 109 9.68 -14.85 12.58
C PRO A 109 9.53 -13.61 13.46
N ALA A 110 9.63 -12.40 12.89
CA ALA A 110 9.42 -11.15 13.63
C ALA A 110 7.93 -10.88 13.86
N LEU A 111 7.06 -11.33 12.95
CA LEU A 111 5.60 -11.24 13.10
C LEU A 111 5.06 -12.27 14.09
N GLY A 112 5.66 -13.47 14.11
CA GLY A 112 5.36 -14.54 15.07
C GLY A 112 6.08 -14.39 16.41
N ALA A 113 6.90 -13.34 16.58
CA ALA A 113 7.62 -13.12 17.81
C ALA A 113 6.64 -12.82 18.94
N GLU A 114 6.59 -13.73 19.93
CA GLU A 114 5.79 -13.56 21.15
C GLU A 114 6.09 -12.25 21.91
N TYR A 115 7.18 -11.56 21.57
CA TYR A 115 7.51 -10.23 22.07
C TYR A 115 6.43 -9.18 21.77
N PHE A 116 5.70 -9.26 20.65
CA PHE A 116 4.58 -8.34 20.39
C PHE A 116 3.29 -8.73 21.13
N ARG A 117 3.13 -10.03 21.42
CA ARG A 117 1.94 -10.57 22.10
C ARG A 117 2.03 -10.46 23.63
N ASN A 118 3.25 -10.51 24.15
CA ASN A 118 3.58 -10.37 25.57
C ASN A 118 4.17 -8.99 25.88
N ILE A 119 3.86 -7.93 25.09
CA ILE A 119 4.12 -6.56 25.53
C ILE A 119 3.28 -6.37 26.80
N PRO A 120 3.89 -6.29 27.99
CA PRO A 120 3.14 -5.97 29.19
C PRO A 120 2.51 -4.60 28.95
N ASP A 121 1.30 -4.37 29.46
CA ASP A 121 0.67 -3.04 29.38
C ASP A 121 1.51 -2.03 30.18
N ALA A 122 2.55 -1.53 29.54
CA ALA A 122 3.50 -0.58 30.07
C ALA A 122 3.04 0.86 29.81
N THR A 123 1.84 1.03 29.25
CA THR A 123 1.24 2.33 28.93
C THR A 123 1.11 3.19 30.17
N GLU A 124 0.62 2.61 31.27
CA GLU A 124 0.43 3.33 32.54
C GLU A 124 1.77 3.72 33.16
N LYS A 125 2.75 2.81 33.16
CA LYS A 125 4.10 3.09 33.66
C LYS A 125 4.86 4.11 32.80
N LEU A 126 4.67 4.07 31.48
CA LEU A 126 5.22 5.07 30.56
C LEU A 126 4.56 6.43 30.75
N LYS A 127 3.26 6.46 31.03
CA LYS A 127 2.53 7.69 31.35
C LYS A 127 3.04 8.29 32.67
N GLU A 128 3.17 7.50 33.71
CA GLU A 128 3.75 7.92 35.00
C GLU A 128 5.19 8.43 34.83
N MET A 129 6.01 7.72 34.03
CA MET A 129 7.37 8.16 33.73
C MET A 129 7.39 9.47 32.92
N GLY A 130 6.45 9.65 31.99
CA GLY A 130 6.30 10.88 31.21
C GLY A 130 5.90 12.08 32.07
N GLU A 131 4.93 11.88 32.97
CA GLU A 131 4.51 12.91 33.94
C GLU A 131 5.66 13.25 34.90
N SER A 132 6.35 12.24 35.44
CA SER A 132 7.52 12.44 36.32
C SER A 132 8.67 13.16 35.60
N ALA A 133 8.94 12.84 34.33
CA ALA A 133 9.98 13.49 33.54
C ALA A 133 9.64 14.97 33.27
N ALA A 134 8.37 15.29 32.99
CA ALA A 134 7.91 16.66 32.81
C ALA A 134 8.04 17.47 34.12
N GLU A 135 7.64 16.89 35.26
CA GLU A 135 7.84 17.52 36.56
C GLU A 135 9.32 17.75 36.89
N LEU A 136 10.17 16.77 36.57
CA LEU A 136 11.61 16.89 36.79
C LEU A 136 12.22 18.01 35.94
N SER A 137 11.81 18.12 34.67
CA SER A 137 12.24 19.21 33.78
C SER A 137 11.86 20.58 34.36
N GLN A 138 10.62 20.75 34.80
CA GLN A 138 10.16 22.00 35.40
C GLN A 138 10.91 22.34 36.69
N ARG A 139 11.16 21.35 37.56
CA ARG A 139 11.97 21.56 38.77
C ARG A 139 13.40 21.96 38.42
N ASN A 140 13.97 21.37 37.38
CA ASN A 140 15.34 21.67 36.97
C ASN A 140 15.47 23.10 36.44
N GLU A 141 14.50 23.57 35.65
CA GLU A 141 14.44 24.97 35.18
C GLU A 141 14.38 25.97 36.34
N LEU A 142 13.53 25.70 37.35
CA LEU A 142 13.44 26.55 38.54
C LEU A 142 14.74 26.57 39.36
N ILE A 143 15.40 25.42 39.48
CA ILE A 143 16.69 25.32 40.16
C ILE A 143 17.76 26.10 39.38
N GLU A 144 17.79 25.97 38.06
CA GLU A 144 18.72 26.70 37.20
C GLU A 144 18.53 28.22 37.31
N GLU A 145 17.29 28.70 37.27
CA GLU A 145 16.98 30.13 37.48
C GLU A 145 17.45 30.61 38.87
N SER A 146 17.19 29.82 39.92
CA SER A 146 17.63 30.14 41.27
C SER A 146 19.14 30.16 41.42
N LEU A 147 19.86 29.27 40.72
CA LEU A 147 21.31 29.20 40.71
C LEU A 147 21.90 30.44 40.03
N ILE A 148 21.34 30.83 38.87
CA ILE A 148 21.76 32.03 38.13
C ILE A 148 21.58 33.27 39.01
N LEU A 149 20.44 33.41 39.69
CA LEU A 149 20.18 34.53 40.59
C LEU A 149 21.15 34.56 41.78
N ALA A 150 21.46 33.40 42.36
CA ALA A 150 22.44 33.30 43.43
C ALA A 150 23.85 33.69 42.96
N MET A 151 24.25 33.27 41.76
CA MET A 151 25.53 33.65 41.16
C MET A 151 25.61 35.15 40.87
N GLN A 152 24.53 35.77 40.37
CA GLN A 152 24.46 37.22 40.15
C GLN A 152 24.62 37.98 41.47
N ARG A 153 23.86 37.62 42.51
CA ARG A 153 23.98 38.26 43.83
C ARG A 153 25.37 38.09 44.42
N TYR A 154 25.98 36.91 44.26
CA TYR A 154 27.35 36.69 44.71
C TYR A 154 28.34 37.60 43.98
N SER A 155 28.19 37.74 42.66
CA SER A 155 29.02 38.64 41.84
C SER A 155 28.87 40.11 42.24
N GLU A 156 27.64 40.56 42.52
CA GLU A 156 27.36 41.91 43.03
C GLU A 156 28.02 42.15 44.39
N ILE A 157 27.88 41.21 45.34
CA ILE A 157 28.51 41.29 46.66
C ILE A 157 30.03 41.34 46.53
N GLN A 158 30.60 40.49 45.68
CA GLN A 158 32.05 40.47 45.43
C GLN A 158 32.51 41.82 44.86
N SER A 159 31.80 42.37 43.88
CA SER A 159 32.12 43.68 43.31
C SER A 159 32.04 44.78 44.37
N GLY A 160 30.97 44.82 45.18
CA GLY A 160 30.83 45.78 46.27
C GLY A 160 31.92 45.69 47.33
N ILE A 161 32.35 44.47 47.69
CA ILE A 161 33.49 44.26 48.59
C ILE A 161 34.78 44.78 47.96
N THR A 162 35.04 44.48 46.68
CA THR A 162 36.26 44.97 46.00
C THR A 162 36.30 46.49 45.90
N GLU A 163 35.16 47.13 45.64
CA GLU A 163 35.05 48.58 45.60
C GLU A 163 35.23 49.20 46.99
N SER A 164 34.62 48.60 48.03
CA SER A 164 34.82 49.04 49.42
C SER A 164 36.27 48.89 49.87
N LEU A 165 36.96 47.81 49.49
CA LEU A 165 38.38 47.61 49.79
C LEU A 165 39.26 48.62 49.04
N ARG A 166 38.95 48.90 47.77
CA ARG A 166 39.63 49.94 47.00
C ARG A 166 39.47 51.32 47.65
N ALA A 167 38.25 51.69 48.03
CA ALA A 167 37.97 52.94 48.72
C ALA A 167 38.68 53.03 50.08
N MET A 168 38.82 51.90 50.79
CA MET A 168 39.59 51.82 52.03
C MET A 168 41.09 52.02 51.79
N ASN A 169 41.67 51.38 50.78
CA ASN A 169 43.07 51.57 50.40
C ASN A 169 43.34 53.02 49.98
N GLU A 170 42.49 53.62 49.13
CA GLU A 170 42.65 55.03 48.75
C GLU A 170 42.56 55.99 49.96
N ARG A 171 41.76 55.65 50.97
CA ARG A 171 41.74 56.41 52.23
C ARG A 171 43.00 56.22 53.04
N LEU A 172 43.54 55.00 53.09
CA LEU A 172 44.81 54.69 53.76
C LEU A 172 45.96 55.45 53.09
N ASP A 173 46.06 55.40 51.76
CA ASP A 173 47.08 56.11 50.98
C ASP A 173 47.05 57.63 51.27
N ARG A 174 45.86 58.24 51.30
CA ARG A 174 45.71 59.67 51.66
C ARG A 174 46.14 59.98 53.09
N ILE A 175 45.97 59.05 54.03
CA ILE A 175 46.43 59.20 55.41
C ILE A 175 47.95 59.06 55.47
N GLU A 176 48.53 58.10 54.75
CA GLU A 176 49.97 57.90 54.64
C GLU A 176 50.66 59.10 54.01
N GLU A 177 50.14 59.65 52.90
CA GLU A 177 50.67 60.88 52.28
C GLU A 177 50.64 62.07 53.24
N LYS A 178 49.58 62.23 54.04
CA LYS A 178 49.49 63.28 55.07
C LYS A 178 50.51 63.08 56.18
N LEU A 179 50.75 61.83 56.60
CA LEU A 179 51.76 61.49 57.59
C LEU A 179 53.17 61.73 57.06
N GLN A 180 53.45 61.36 55.80
CA GLN A 180 54.75 61.59 55.15
C GLN A 180 55.03 63.08 55.00
N ARG A 181 54.08 63.88 54.49
CA ARG A 181 54.23 65.35 54.42
C ARG A 181 54.47 65.99 55.77
N LYS A 182 53.80 65.54 56.83
CA LYS A 182 54.02 66.05 58.18
C LYS A 182 55.42 65.70 58.69
N LYS A 183 55.94 64.53 58.30
CA LYS A 183 57.29 64.08 58.65
C LYS A 183 58.38 64.86 57.91
N GLU A 184 58.14 65.29 56.67
CA GLU A 184 59.05 66.17 55.93
C GLU A 184 59.08 67.59 56.52
N VAL A 185 57.93 68.13 56.93
CA VAL A 185 57.83 69.45 57.58
C VAL A 185 58.52 69.49 58.95
N ASP A 186 58.57 68.36 59.69
CA ASP A 186 59.31 68.26 60.96
C ASP A 186 60.83 68.04 60.79
N VAL A 187 61.31 67.75 59.57
CA VAL A 187 62.76 67.56 59.29
C VAL A 187 63.42 68.84 58.76
N ASP A 188 62.63 69.80 58.25
CA ASP A 188 63.10 71.10 57.75
C ASP A 188 63.01 72.26 58.80
N VAL A 189 62.88 71.95 60.09
CA VAL A 189 62.94 72.91 61.22
C VAL A 189 64.19 72.71 62.08
#